data_AF-A0A9D4FIE8-F1
#
_entry.id   AF-A0A9D4FIE8-F1
#
_cell.length_a   1.000
_cell.length_b   1.000
_cell.length_c   1.000
_cell.angle_alpha   90.00
_cell.angle_beta   90.00
_cell.angle_gamma   90.00
#
_symmetry.space_group_name_H-M   'P 1'
#
loop_
_entity.id
_entity.type
_entity.pdbx_description
1 polymer ?
#
loop_
_entity_poly.entity_id
_entity_poly.type
_entity_poly.pdbx_seq_one_letter_code
_entity_poly.pdbx_strand_id
1 'polypeptide(L)'
;MIRRTWLSYTNNNTANARHVFLLGKTAQDSLQESVMRENEIYHDIVQETFIDSYNNLTYKTIMGFKWAATKSSNVKFVMKTDDDMRINVPSIIKLLSGTDMANYLQTGLTGLCHQKASPIRDKHSKWYASYSSYPKEFYPGFCSGT
;
A
#
# COMPACT_ATOMS: atom_id res chain seq x y z
N MET A 1 -1.28 16.13 5.69
CA MET A 1 -1.42 15.76 7.13
C MET A 1 -0.45 14.65 7.51
N ILE A 2 -0.47 13.51 6.83
CA ILE A 2 0.35 12.32 7.15
C ILE A 2 1.84 12.63 7.30
N ARG A 3 2.45 13.36 6.35
CA ARG A 3 3.86 13.81 6.39
C ARG A 3 4.28 14.50 7.69
N ARG A 4 3.34 15.20 8.36
CA ARG A 4 3.60 15.93 9.61
C ARG A 4 3.29 15.11 10.88
N THR A 5 2.92 13.84 10.72
CA THR A 5 2.49 12.97 11.82
C THR A 5 3.37 11.71 11.85
N TRP A 6 2.82 10.53 11.65
CA TRP A 6 3.56 9.28 11.79
C TRP A 6 4.63 9.06 10.71
N LEU A 7 4.55 9.74 9.55
CA LEU A 7 5.64 9.77 8.56
C LEU A 7 6.76 10.76 8.91
N SER A 8 6.66 11.52 10.01
CA SER A 8 7.77 12.40 10.40
C SER A 8 9.06 11.62 10.74
N TYR A 9 8.93 10.34 11.09
CA TYR A 9 10.05 9.43 11.33
C TYR A 9 10.81 9.03 10.06
N THR A 10 10.26 9.31 8.88
CA THR A 10 10.88 9.09 7.55
C THR A 10 11.18 10.41 6.85
N ASN A 11 11.20 11.53 7.58
CA ASN A 11 11.44 12.87 7.02
C ASN A 11 12.70 12.92 6.16
N ASN A 12 12.60 13.68 5.06
CA ASN A 12 13.62 13.82 4.02
C ASN A 12 14.00 12.51 3.30
N ASN A 13 13.35 11.38 3.60
CA ASN A 13 13.64 10.08 2.99
C ASN A 13 15.13 9.67 3.04
N THR A 14 15.87 10.18 4.03
CA THR A 14 17.31 9.91 4.23
C THR A 14 17.58 8.85 5.30
N ALA A 15 16.57 8.48 6.08
CA ALA A 15 16.68 7.49 7.15
C ALA A 15 16.66 6.03 6.62
N ASN A 16 16.83 5.08 7.55
CA ASN A 16 16.70 3.64 7.29
C ASN A 16 15.26 3.21 6.93
N ALA A 17 14.30 4.12 7.02
CA ALA A 17 12.95 3.97 6.53
C ALA A 17 12.62 5.15 5.60
N ARG A 18 11.94 4.86 4.50
CA ARG A 18 11.52 5.83 3.47
C ARG A 18 10.06 5.59 3.13
N HIS A 19 9.39 6.62 2.65
CA HIS A 19 8.00 6.55 2.21
C HIS A 19 7.84 7.09 0.79
N VAL A 20 6.80 6.59 0.13
CA VAL A 20 6.26 7.14 -1.12
C VAL A 20 4.74 7.03 -1.10
N PHE A 21 4.07 7.96 -1.77
CA PHE A 21 2.64 7.94 -2.02
C PHE A 21 2.38 7.35 -3.40
N LEU A 22 1.46 6.38 -3.47
CA LEU A 22 1.10 5.68 -4.70
C LEU A 22 -0.19 6.26 -5.28
N LEU A 23 -0.11 6.93 -6.43
CA LEU A 23 -1.26 7.57 -7.08
C LEU A 23 -1.48 7.00 -8.49
N GLY A 24 -2.74 6.92 -8.90
CA GLY A 24 -3.10 6.86 -10.32
C GLY A 24 -3.29 8.26 -10.89
N LYS A 25 -3.59 8.35 -12.18
CA LYS A 25 -4.01 9.60 -12.82
C LYS A 25 -5.43 9.96 -12.39
N THR A 26 -5.71 11.25 -12.19
CA THR A 26 -7.09 11.75 -12.04
C THR A 26 -7.66 12.21 -13.39
N ALA A 27 -8.98 12.13 -13.54
CA ALA A 27 -9.67 12.64 -14.73
C ALA A 27 -9.83 14.17 -14.74
N GLN A 28 -9.58 14.84 -13.60
CA GLN A 28 -9.68 16.29 -13.49
C GLN A 28 -8.31 16.94 -13.64
N ASP A 29 -8.12 17.72 -14.70
CA ASP A 29 -6.82 18.33 -15.02
C ASP A 29 -6.30 19.25 -13.92
N SER A 30 -7.16 20.06 -13.30
CA SER A 30 -6.79 20.95 -12.18
C SER A 30 -6.26 20.20 -10.96
N LEU A 31 -6.82 19.02 -10.68
CA LEU A 31 -6.35 18.15 -9.60
C LEU A 31 -5.04 17.47 -10.01
N GLN A 32 -4.91 17.03 -11.26
CA GLN A 32 -3.68 16.44 -11.78
C GLN A 32 -2.51 17.43 -11.69
N GLU A 33 -2.73 18.69 -12.08
CA GLU A 33 -1.74 19.75 -11.93
C GLU A 33 -1.35 19.97 -10.46
N SER A 34 -2.31 19.89 -9.54
CA SER A 34 -2.03 20.03 -8.11
C SER A 34 -1.15 18.88 -7.59
N VAL A 35 -1.38 17.65 -8.07
CA VAL A 35 -0.52 16.49 -7.78
C VAL A 35 0.89 16.70 -8.35
N MET A 36 1.03 17.22 -9.57
CA MET A 36 2.34 17.51 -10.15
C MET A 36 3.10 18.56 -9.33
N ARG A 37 2.45 19.67 -8.97
CA ARG A 37 3.03 20.72 -8.11
C ARG A 37 3.42 20.17 -6.73
N GLU A 38 2.60 19.30 -6.14
CA GLU A 38 2.94 18.65 -4.87
C GLU A 38 4.20 17.78 -5.02
N ASN A 39 4.29 17.01 -6.11
CA ASN A 39 5.45 16.15 -6.36
C ASN A 39 6.74 16.96 -6.64
N GLU A 40 6.64 18.15 -7.23
CA GLU A 40 7.76 19.08 -7.40
C GLU A 40 8.31 19.60 -6.06
N ILE A 41 7.48 19.65 -5.03
CA ILE A 41 7.86 20.13 -3.69
C ILE A 41 8.42 19.00 -2.83
N TYR A 42 7.77 17.83 -2.81
CA TYR A 42 8.08 16.75 -1.86
C TYR A 42 8.84 15.57 -2.45
N HIS A 43 8.79 15.38 -3.78
CA HIS A 43 9.47 14.29 -4.49
C HIS A 43 9.20 12.89 -3.93
N ASP A 44 8.03 12.67 -3.35
CA ASP A 44 7.63 11.43 -2.69
C ASP A 44 6.38 10.80 -3.31
N ILE A 45 6.02 11.17 -4.54
CA ILE A 45 4.88 10.60 -5.27
C ILE A 45 5.36 9.69 -6.40
N VAL A 46 4.81 8.47 -6.44
CA VAL A 46 4.91 7.54 -7.56
C VAL A 46 3.55 7.48 -8.23
N GLN A 47 3.50 7.95 -9.47
CA GLN A 47 2.26 8.00 -10.24
C GLN A 47 2.37 7.20 -11.53
N GLU A 48 1.36 6.38 -11.83
CA GLU A 48 1.18 5.72 -13.14
C GLU A 48 -0.10 6.22 -13.86
N THR A 49 -0.26 5.80 -15.11
CA THR A 49 -1.24 6.38 -16.05
C THR A 49 -2.66 5.84 -15.90
N PHE A 50 -2.88 4.80 -15.10
CA PHE A 50 -4.22 4.26 -14.86
C PHE A 50 -5.06 5.24 -14.04
N ILE A 51 -6.38 5.25 -14.26
CA ILE A 51 -7.29 6.12 -13.50
C ILE A 51 -7.36 5.67 -12.05
N ASP A 52 -7.10 6.58 -11.13
CA ASP A 52 -7.20 6.30 -9.70
C ASP A 52 -8.67 6.10 -9.31
N SER A 53 -9.00 4.87 -8.96
CA SER A 53 -10.35 4.49 -8.54
C SER A 53 -10.27 3.22 -7.70
N TYR A 54 -11.30 2.99 -6.89
CA TYR A 54 -11.40 1.83 -6.04
C TYR A 54 -11.26 0.49 -6.81
N ASN A 55 -11.86 0.41 -8.00
CA ASN A 55 -11.77 -0.78 -8.85
C ASN A 55 -10.34 -1.02 -9.39
N ASN A 56 -9.52 0.03 -9.46
CA ASN A 56 -8.15 -0.03 -9.96
C ASN A 56 -7.10 -0.14 -8.85
N LEU A 57 -7.51 -0.38 -7.59
CA LEU A 57 -6.58 -0.60 -6.48
C LEU A 57 -5.61 -1.76 -6.75
N THR A 58 -6.03 -2.78 -7.50
CA THR A 58 -5.15 -3.87 -7.92
C THR A 58 -3.98 -3.36 -8.77
N TYR A 59 -4.21 -2.44 -9.71
CA TYR A 59 -3.13 -1.81 -10.49
C TYR A 59 -2.22 -0.98 -9.60
N LYS A 60 -2.78 -0.26 -8.63
CA LYS A 60 -1.99 0.52 -7.65
C LYS A 60 -1.10 -0.38 -6.79
N THR A 61 -1.60 -1.53 -6.34
CA THR A 61 -0.81 -2.52 -5.59
C THR A 61 0.32 -3.10 -6.45
N ILE A 62 0.03 -3.49 -7.69
CA ILE A 62 1.04 -4.01 -8.62
C ILE A 62 2.11 -2.94 -8.91
N MET A 63 1.70 -1.69 -9.12
CA MET A 63 2.61 -0.54 -9.27
C MET A 63 3.52 -0.39 -8.05
N GLY A 64 2.97 -0.48 -6.84
CA GLY A 64 3.77 -0.43 -5.60
C GLY A 64 4.84 -1.52 -5.53
N PHE A 65 4.47 -2.76 -5.85
CA PHE A 65 5.44 -3.87 -5.90
C PHE A 65 6.49 -3.67 -6.98
N LYS A 66 6.09 -3.26 -8.19
CA LYS A 66 7.01 -2.96 -9.30
C LYS A 66 7.99 -1.85 -8.93
N TRP A 67 7.52 -0.78 -8.29
CA TRP A 67 8.37 0.31 -7.84
C TRP A 67 9.39 -0.17 -6.80
N ALA A 68 8.94 -0.92 -5.79
CA ALA A 68 9.83 -1.47 -4.77
C ALA A 68 10.87 -2.42 -5.38
N ALA A 69 10.46 -3.32 -6.28
CA ALA A 69 11.37 -4.26 -6.92
C ALA A 69 12.42 -3.57 -7.81
N THR A 70 12.08 -2.48 -8.49
CA THR A 70 12.96 -1.83 -9.48
C THR A 70 13.80 -0.68 -8.94
N LYS A 71 13.32 0.04 -7.92
CA LYS A 71 13.99 1.24 -7.39
C LYS A 71 14.64 1.04 -6.02
N SER A 72 14.39 -0.11 -5.39
CA SER A 72 14.78 -0.35 -4.00
C SER A 72 15.57 -1.65 -3.84
N SER A 73 16.63 -1.84 -4.62
CA SER A 73 17.49 -3.04 -4.59
C SER A 73 18.09 -3.37 -3.22
N ASN A 74 18.13 -2.41 -2.28
CA ASN A 74 18.68 -2.56 -0.94
C ASN A 74 17.62 -2.52 0.17
N VAL A 75 16.33 -2.52 -0.15
CA VAL A 75 15.26 -2.51 0.86
C VAL A 75 14.97 -3.93 1.31
N LYS A 76 15.02 -4.15 2.63
CA LYS A 76 14.77 -5.46 3.25
C LYS A 76 13.29 -5.77 3.47
N PHE A 77 12.48 -4.73 3.68
CA PHE A 77 11.07 -4.86 4.03
C PHE A 77 10.24 -3.79 3.33
N VAL A 78 9.06 -4.17 2.86
CA VAL A 78 8.08 -3.24 2.26
C VAL A 78 6.81 -3.31 3.09
N MET A 79 6.25 -2.14 3.42
CA MET A 79 4.97 -2.01 4.08
C MET A 79 4.04 -1.19 3.18
N LYS A 80 2.82 -1.68 2.98
CA LYS A 80 1.72 -0.95 2.34
C LYS A 80 0.67 -0.63 3.40
N THR A 81 0.06 0.54 3.32
CA THR A 81 -1.04 0.99 4.17
C THR A 81 -1.88 2.03 3.42
N ASP A 82 -3.10 2.27 3.87
CA ASP A 82 -3.97 3.34 3.41
C ASP A 82 -3.66 4.67 4.09
N ASP A 83 -4.17 5.75 3.51
CA ASP A 83 -3.94 7.13 3.95
C ASP A 83 -4.82 7.53 5.16
N ASP A 84 -5.83 6.73 5.48
CA ASP A 84 -6.69 6.88 6.65
C ASP A 84 -6.20 6.10 7.90
N MET A 85 -5.03 5.47 7.81
CA MET A 85 -4.40 4.74 8.92
C MET A 85 -3.44 5.58 9.75
N ARG A 86 -3.18 5.11 10.98
CA ARG A 86 -2.14 5.64 11.86
C ARG A 86 -1.19 4.53 12.28
N ILE A 87 0.10 4.73 11.99
CA ILE A 87 1.13 3.71 12.20
C ILE A 87 2.10 4.13 13.30
N ASN A 88 2.48 3.20 14.17
CA ASN A 88 3.58 3.38 15.10
C ASN A 88 4.90 2.96 14.45
N VAL A 89 5.47 3.86 13.64
CA VAL A 89 6.71 3.62 12.88
C VAL A 89 7.87 3.16 13.78
N PRO A 90 8.15 3.77 14.96
CA PRO A 90 9.21 3.29 15.85
C PRO A 90 9.03 1.84 16.30
N SER A 91 7.79 1.42 16.59
CA SER A 91 7.51 0.05 17.02
C SER A 91 7.72 -0.95 15.88
N ILE A 92 7.37 -0.58 14.65
CA ILE A 92 7.64 -1.40 13.46
C ILE A 92 9.14 -1.53 13.23
N ILE A 93 9.90 -0.44 13.29
CA ILE A 93 11.36 -0.48 13.14
C ILE A 93 11.99 -1.39 14.20
N LYS A 94 11.55 -1.28 15.46
CA LYS A 94 12.01 -2.16 16.55
C LYS A 94 11.66 -3.63 16.28
N LEU A 95 10.44 -3.93 15.82
CA LEU A 95 10.02 -5.30 15.47
C LEU A 95 10.90 -5.89 14.36
N LEU A 96 11.17 -5.11 13.32
CA LEU A 96 11.96 -5.53 12.16
C LEU A 96 13.47 -5.60 12.43
N SER A 97 13.95 -4.98 13.51
CA SER A 97 15.34 -5.14 13.98
C SER A 97 15.59 -6.48 14.68
N GLY A 98 14.54 -7.18 15.11
CA GLY A 98 14.65 -8.52 15.70
C GLY A 98 14.85 -9.60 14.63
N THR A 99 15.67 -10.60 14.92
CA THR A 99 16.03 -11.66 13.96
C THR A 99 14.85 -12.54 13.56
N ASP A 100 13.94 -12.85 14.47
CA ASP A 100 12.87 -13.82 14.21
C ASP A 100 11.86 -13.29 13.20
N MET A 101 11.35 -12.07 13.42
CA MET A 101 10.42 -11.41 12.49
C MET A 101 11.11 -11.07 11.17
N ALA A 102 12.38 -10.62 11.22
CA ALA A 102 13.14 -10.35 10.02
C ALA A 102 13.29 -11.60 9.15
N ASN A 103 13.60 -12.76 9.75
CA ASN A 103 13.75 -14.03 9.04
C ASN A 103 12.42 -14.54 8.49
N TYR A 104 11.35 -14.48 9.28
CA TYR A 104 10.01 -14.86 8.82
C TYR A 104 9.58 -14.06 7.59
N LEU A 105 9.82 -12.74 7.58
CA LEU A 105 9.42 -11.85 6.49
C LEU A 105 10.29 -11.95 5.23
N GLN A 106 11.38 -12.72 5.23
CA GLN A 106 12.15 -12.96 3.99
C GLN A 106 11.34 -13.78 2.98
N THR A 107 10.43 -14.63 3.46
CA THR A 107 9.60 -15.51 2.61
C THR A 107 8.11 -15.41 2.93
N GLY A 108 7.74 -14.51 3.85
CA GLY A 108 6.41 -14.42 4.43
C GLY A 108 5.82 -13.01 4.37
N LEU A 109 4.54 -12.95 4.72
CA LEU A 109 3.76 -11.72 4.91
C LEU A 109 3.20 -11.72 6.33
N THR A 110 3.03 -10.52 6.91
CA THR A 110 2.41 -10.34 8.23
C THR A 110 1.37 -9.23 8.20
N GLY A 111 0.49 -9.22 9.19
CA GLY A 111 -0.66 -8.32 9.30
C GLY A 111 -1.91 -9.09 9.70
N LEU A 112 -3.07 -8.52 9.42
CA LEU A 112 -4.34 -9.21 9.59
C LEU A 112 -4.62 -10.10 8.37
N CYS A 113 -4.16 -11.34 8.42
CA CYS A 113 -4.23 -12.27 7.30
C CYS A 113 -5.30 -13.35 7.49
N HIS A 114 -6.08 -13.58 6.45
CA HIS A 114 -7.13 -14.58 6.39
C HIS A 114 -6.67 -15.74 5.51
N GLN A 115 -6.62 -16.94 6.07
CA GLN A 115 -6.29 -18.16 5.31
C GLN A 115 -7.49 -18.72 4.56
N LYS A 116 -8.70 -18.45 5.04
CA LYS A 116 -9.95 -18.92 4.46
C LYS A 116 -11.04 -17.88 4.72
N ALA A 117 -11.42 -17.14 3.68
CA ALA A 117 -12.52 -16.18 3.73
C ALA A 117 -13.44 -16.40 2.53
N SER A 118 -14.75 -16.28 2.75
CA SER A 118 -15.74 -16.41 1.70
C SER A 118 -16.06 -15.05 1.06
N PRO A 119 -16.29 -14.99 -0.26
CA PRO A 119 -16.78 -13.79 -0.92
C PRO A 119 -18.12 -13.36 -0.33
N ILE A 120 -18.28 -12.06 -0.06
CA ILE A 120 -19.55 -11.52 0.40
C ILE A 120 -20.52 -11.50 -0.80
N ARG A 121 -21.63 -12.23 -0.68
CA ARG A 121 -22.65 -12.38 -1.73
C ARG A 121 -23.85 -11.44 -1.58
N ASP A 122 -23.86 -10.62 -0.53
CA ASP A 122 -24.87 -9.57 -0.35
C ASP A 122 -24.57 -8.37 -1.26
N LYS A 123 -25.51 -8.06 -2.16
CA LYS A 123 -25.40 -6.94 -3.13
C LYS A 123 -25.39 -5.56 -2.47
N HIS A 124 -25.84 -5.44 -1.23
CA HIS A 124 -25.83 -4.18 -0.49
C HIS A 124 -24.49 -3.92 0.22
N SER A 125 -23.59 -4.91 0.27
CA SER A 125 -22.27 -4.75 0.85
C SER A 125 -21.31 -4.05 -0.11
N LYS A 126 -20.50 -3.11 0.40
CA LYS A 126 -19.39 -2.51 -0.37
C LYS A 126 -18.36 -3.53 -0.87
N TRP A 127 -18.33 -4.72 -0.27
CA TRP A 127 -17.40 -5.80 -0.59
C TRP A 127 -18.08 -6.93 -1.39
N TYR A 128 -19.24 -6.67 -1.99
CA TYR A 128 -19.96 -7.64 -2.81
C TYR A 128 -19.09 -8.19 -3.94
N ALA A 129 -19.02 -9.52 -4.04
CA ALA A 129 -18.45 -10.22 -5.17
C ALA A 129 -19.50 -11.16 -5.77
N SER A 130 -19.80 -11.00 -7.05
CA SER A 130 -20.73 -11.88 -7.75
C SER A 130 -20.09 -13.23 -8.06
N TYR A 131 -20.91 -14.24 -8.34
CA TYR A 131 -20.41 -15.52 -8.85
C TYR A 131 -19.71 -15.37 -10.20
N SER A 132 -20.10 -14.37 -11.01
CA SER A 132 -19.44 -14.08 -12.29
C SER A 132 -18.04 -13.47 -12.11
N SER A 133 -17.81 -12.63 -11.11
CA SER A 133 -16.48 -12.07 -10.84
C SER A 133 -15.58 -13.06 -10.10
N TYR A 134 -16.15 -13.85 -9.20
CA TYR A 134 -15.42 -14.88 -8.47
C TYR A 134 -16.31 -16.08 -8.13
N PRO A 135 -16.20 -17.21 -8.87
CA PRO A 135 -17.11 -18.34 -8.73
C PRO A 135 -16.78 -19.26 -7.55
N LYS A 136 -15.55 -19.20 -7.01
CA LYS A 136 -15.12 -20.11 -5.93
C LYS A 136 -15.73 -19.73 -4.58
N GLU A 137 -15.83 -20.72 -3.70
CA GLU A 137 -16.42 -20.58 -2.36
C GLU A 137 -15.52 -19.80 -1.38
N PHE A 138 -14.19 -19.92 -1.55
CA PHE A 138 -13.20 -19.25 -0.71
C PHE A 138 -12.20 -18.48 -1.56
N TYR A 139 -11.78 -17.32 -1.07
CA TYR A 139 -10.61 -16.60 -1.58
C TYR A 139 -9.33 -17.38 -1.24
N PRO A 140 -8.26 -17.25 -2.06
CA PRO A 140 -6.93 -17.64 -1.61
C PRO A 140 -6.52 -16.84 -0.38
N GLY A 141 -5.51 -17.30 0.37
CA GLY A 141 -5.02 -16.58 1.54
C GLY A 141 -4.58 -15.15 1.20
N PHE A 142 -5.02 -14.17 1.98
CA PHE A 142 -4.69 -12.75 1.78
C PHE A 142 -4.60 -11.99 3.10
N CYS A 143 -3.94 -10.84 3.08
CA CYS A 143 -3.93 -9.91 4.21
C CYS A 143 -4.82 -8.70 3.93
N SER A 144 -5.56 -8.27 4.94
CA SER A 144 -6.41 -7.09 4.87
C SER A 144 -5.57 -5.85 4.57
N GLY A 145 -6.08 -5.02 3.66
CA GLY A 145 -5.34 -3.91 3.06
C GLY A 145 -5.43 -2.58 3.79
N THR A 146 -5.87 -2.54 5.05
CA THR A 146 -5.90 -1.31 5.87
C THR A 146 -4.52 -0.65 5.92
#